data_AF-A0A417YYI4-F1
#
_entry.id   AF-A0A417YYI4-F1
#
_cell.length_a   1.000
_cell.length_b   1.000
_cell.length_c   1.000
_cell.angle_alpha   90.00
_cell.angle_beta   90.00
_cell.angle_gamma   90.00
#
_symmetry.space_group_name_H-M   'P 1'
#
loop_
_entity.id
_entity.type
_entity.pdbx_description
1 polymer ?
#
loop_
_entity_poly.entity_id
_entity_poly.type
_entity_poly.pdbx_seq_one_letter_code
_entity_poly.pdbx_strand_id
1 'polypeptide(L)'
;MVSTIGRNDKCPCGSGKKYKKCCSKGSVVQLEQVLDGELRELQADMIRYTWNNYESEIKEYLKEHYDNFSVPDEASEVFEFCALTWFATSVVKNGKTVLDEYLDSFAKTISRPKVKGLAEAWRNSYPSVFRMVELENGKFLTVEDIFTKETSQVKLLDQDYLPEQGDLIIATVLLSDPKLFFGTFFNIPANFAKEVERAVLALYKETGNGNPKAFMRDSFLVALDRFMFPEPVTLLDGWEWASEKHREVAEEYQEYIGEIDGSKEFVNLGLKLWFHYSDKANPIIRNPQIYTAALIYLILSQIPTGGTISQKQLAEAFEVSAGSISSKFRDMKKVLHKELQEIEETTTSA
;
A
#
# COMPACT_ATOMS: atom_id res chain seq x y z
N MET A 1 -33.61 -33.94 -36.63
CA MET A 1 -34.14 -33.33 -35.38
C MET A 1 -33.05 -33.46 -34.33
N VAL A 2 -32.42 -32.35 -33.94
CA VAL A 2 -31.48 -32.37 -32.81
C VAL A 2 -32.33 -32.41 -31.55
N SER A 3 -32.39 -33.56 -30.88
CA SER A 3 -33.06 -33.68 -29.59
C SER A 3 -32.28 -32.85 -28.58
N THR A 4 -32.83 -31.70 -28.20
CA THR A 4 -32.32 -30.88 -27.10
C THR A 4 -32.46 -31.69 -25.81
N ILE A 5 -31.36 -32.29 -25.36
CA ILE A 5 -31.31 -33.08 -24.13
C ILE A 5 -31.73 -32.21 -22.93
N GLY A 6 -32.68 -32.72 -22.13
CA GLY A 6 -33.20 -32.01 -20.97
C GLY A 6 -32.15 -31.90 -19.86
N ARG A 7 -32.11 -30.76 -19.16
CA ARG A 7 -31.14 -30.48 -18.07
C ARG A 7 -31.10 -31.57 -16.99
N ASN A 8 -32.21 -32.27 -16.75
CA ASN A 8 -32.31 -33.33 -15.74
C ASN A 8 -32.11 -34.75 -16.30
N ASP A 9 -31.97 -34.91 -17.61
CA ASP A 9 -31.83 -36.22 -18.27
C ASP A 9 -30.48 -36.86 -17.96
N LYS A 10 -30.37 -38.17 -18.20
CA LYS A 10 -29.08 -38.89 -18.06
C LYS A 10 -28.10 -38.36 -19.11
N CYS A 11 -26.88 -38.06 -18.66
CA CYS A 11 -25.85 -37.46 -19.51
C CYS A 11 -25.41 -38.45 -20.61
N PRO A 12 -25.30 -38.04 -21.88
CA PRO A 12 -25.07 -38.93 -23.01
C PRO A 12 -23.60 -39.39 -23.10
N CYS A 13 -22.71 -38.83 -22.29
CA CYS A 13 -21.31 -39.27 -22.17
C CYS A 13 -21.12 -40.60 -21.43
N GLY A 14 -22.21 -41.29 -21.06
CA GLY A 14 -22.15 -42.58 -20.36
C GLY A 14 -21.84 -42.49 -18.86
N SER A 15 -21.75 -41.30 -18.27
CA SER A 15 -21.41 -41.14 -16.85
C SER A 15 -22.49 -41.57 -15.85
N GLY A 16 -23.72 -41.83 -16.31
CA GLY A 16 -24.87 -42.15 -15.46
C GLY A 16 -25.40 -41.00 -14.59
N LYS A 17 -24.76 -39.82 -14.60
CA LYS A 17 -25.18 -38.61 -13.86
C LYS A 17 -26.22 -37.81 -14.66
N LYS A 18 -26.98 -36.90 -14.02
CA LYS A 18 -27.86 -35.93 -14.71
C LYS A 18 -27.02 -34.97 -15.56
N TYR A 19 -27.47 -34.58 -16.75
CA TYR A 19 -26.75 -33.74 -17.72
C TYR A 19 -26.25 -32.43 -17.10
N LYS A 20 -27.09 -31.74 -16.30
CA LYS A 20 -26.71 -30.53 -15.54
C LYS A 20 -25.58 -30.72 -14.52
N LYS A 21 -25.39 -31.95 -14.02
CA LYS A 21 -24.33 -32.31 -13.05
C LYS A 21 -23.11 -32.95 -13.73
N CYS A 22 -23.06 -32.95 -15.06
CA CYS A 22 -22.00 -33.58 -15.84
C CYS A 22 -21.56 -32.66 -17.00
N CYS A 23 -21.78 -33.03 -18.27
CA CYS A 23 -21.27 -32.29 -19.43
C CYS A 23 -21.72 -30.82 -19.51
N SER A 24 -22.90 -30.47 -18.96
CA SER A 24 -23.34 -29.07 -18.91
C SER A 24 -22.48 -28.21 -17.97
N LYS A 25 -21.87 -28.78 -16.93
CA LYS A 25 -20.91 -28.06 -16.07
C LYS A 25 -19.59 -27.81 -16.82
N GLY A 26 -19.16 -28.78 -17.63
CA GLY A 26 -17.97 -28.63 -18.49
C GLY A 26 -18.11 -27.48 -19.50
N SER A 27 -19.27 -27.36 -20.16
CA SER A 27 -19.54 -26.24 -21.08
C SER A 27 -19.57 -24.87 -20.40
N VAL A 28 -19.99 -24.79 -19.13
CA VAL A 28 -20.00 -23.54 -18.35
C VAL A 28 -18.57 -23.10 -17.99
N VAL A 29 -17.72 -24.04 -17.56
CA VAL A 29 -16.31 -23.76 -17.25
C VAL A 29 -15.55 -23.30 -18.50
N GLN A 30 -15.78 -23.94 -19.65
CA GLN A 30 -15.16 -23.53 -20.91
C GLN A 30 -15.58 -22.11 -21.35
N LEU A 31 -16.86 -21.77 -21.21
CA LEU A 31 -17.33 -20.43 -21.54
C LEU A 31 -16.71 -19.37 -20.62
N GLU A 32 -16.58 -19.66 -19.33
CA GLU A 32 -15.93 -18.75 -18.38
C GLU A 32 -14.46 -18.49 -18.76
N GLN A 33 -13.69 -19.54 -19.09
CA GLN A 33 -12.31 -19.40 -19.52
C GLN A 33 -12.17 -18.57 -20.82
N VAL A 34 -13.09 -18.75 -21.77
CA VAL A 34 -13.11 -17.94 -23.00
C VAL A 34 -13.40 -16.47 -22.69
N LEU A 35 -14.35 -16.19 -21.80
CA LEU A 35 -14.64 -14.81 -21.38
C LEU A 35 -13.43 -14.18 -20.67
N ASP A 36 -12.78 -14.91 -19.77
CA ASP A 36 -11.60 -14.43 -19.05
C ASP A 36 -10.43 -14.16 -20.01
N GLY A 37 -10.26 -14.99 -21.04
CA GLY A 37 -9.30 -14.76 -22.13
C GLY A 37 -9.62 -13.50 -22.95
N GLU A 38 -10.88 -13.33 -23.39
CA GLU A 38 -11.32 -12.15 -24.14
C GLU A 38 -11.16 -10.85 -23.32
N LEU A 39 -11.41 -10.90 -22.01
CA LEU A 39 -11.22 -9.75 -21.11
C LEU A 39 -9.74 -9.41 -20.91
N ARG A 40 -8.86 -10.42 -20.79
CA ARG A 40 -7.40 -10.20 -20.73
C ARG A 40 -6.86 -9.55 -21.99
N GLU A 41 -7.24 -10.07 -23.16
CA GLU A 41 -6.83 -9.48 -24.43
C GLU A 41 -7.30 -8.03 -24.56
N LEU A 42 -8.52 -7.72 -24.09
CA LEU A 42 -9.04 -6.36 -24.10
C LEU A 42 -8.24 -5.43 -23.17
N GLN A 43 -7.85 -5.89 -21.98
CA GLN A 43 -6.96 -5.13 -21.10
C GLN A 43 -5.58 -4.92 -21.73
N ALA A 44 -5.01 -5.95 -22.35
CA ALA A 44 -3.72 -5.87 -23.02
C ALA A 44 -3.75 -4.92 -24.22
N ASP A 45 -4.80 -4.96 -25.04
CA ASP A 45 -5.04 -4.01 -26.12
C ASP A 45 -5.16 -2.58 -25.59
N MET A 46 -5.84 -2.38 -24.48
CA MET A 46 -5.99 -1.07 -23.85
C MET A 46 -4.66 -0.52 -23.33
N ILE A 47 -3.83 -1.37 -22.70
CA ILE A 47 -2.47 -0.99 -22.25
C ILE A 47 -1.63 -0.56 -23.47
N ARG A 48 -1.62 -1.37 -24.54
CA ARG A 48 -0.92 -1.04 -25.80
C ARG A 48 -1.43 0.25 -26.42
N TYR A 49 -2.75 0.43 -26.47
CA TYR A 49 -3.37 1.64 -27.01
C TYR A 49 -2.96 2.87 -26.21
N THR A 50 -3.02 2.79 -24.88
CA THR A 50 -2.62 3.88 -23.98
C THR A 50 -1.16 4.25 -24.23
N TRP A 51 -0.25 3.28 -24.22
CA TRP A 51 1.17 3.55 -24.46
C TRP A 51 1.42 4.17 -25.84
N ASN A 52 0.93 3.53 -26.92
CA ASN A 52 1.20 3.96 -28.29
C ASN A 52 0.69 5.36 -28.63
N ASN A 53 -0.35 5.85 -27.92
CA ASN A 53 -0.95 7.15 -28.19
C ASN A 53 -0.55 8.22 -27.18
N TYR A 54 -0.09 7.84 -25.99
CA TYR A 54 0.12 8.76 -24.86
C TYR A 54 1.45 8.60 -24.12
N GLU A 55 2.42 7.84 -24.66
CA GLU A 55 3.72 7.62 -24.05
C GLU A 55 4.42 8.94 -23.65
N SER A 56 4.39 9.95 -24.52
CA SER A 56 5.05 11.24 -24.26
C SER A 56 4.45 11.93 -23.04
N GLU A 57 3.13 12.00 -22.93
CA GLU A 57 2.48 12.64 -21.79
C GLU A 57 2.62 11.82 -20.51
N ILE A 58 2.56 10.49 -20.58
CA ILE A 58 2.84 9.64 -19.41
C ILE A 58 4.24 9.94 -18.87
N LYS A 59 5.23 10.04 -19.76
CA LYS A 59 6.61 10.40 -19.40
C LYS A 59 6.73 11.80 -18.82
N GLU A 60 5.92 12.76 -19.26
CA GLU A 60 5.88 14.10 -18.66
C GLU A 60 5.37 14.06 -17.22
N TYR A 61 4.28 13.33 -16.93
CA TYR A 61 3.79 13.14 -15.57
C TYR A 61 4.80 12.42 -14.66
N LEU A 62 5.42 11.36 -15.18
CA LEU A 62 6.46 10.62 -14.45
C LEU A 62 7.68 11.52 -14.17
N LYS A 63 8.11 12.31 -15.15
CA LYS A 63 9.23 13.24 -14.97
C LYS A 63 8.93 14.29 -13.91
N GLU A 64 7.76 14.91 -13.94
CA GLU A 64 7.34 15.88 -12.92
C GLU A 64 7.34 15.26 -11.53
N HIS A 65 6.91 14.00 -11.42
CA HIS A 65 6.99 13.26 -10.17
C HIS A 65 8.45 13.00 -9.74
N TYR A 66 9.29 12.50 -10.64
CA TYR A 66 10.70 12.17 -10.37
C TYR A 66 11.56 13.39 -10.04
N ASP A 67 11.19 14.58 -10.51
CA ASP A 67 11.85 15.84 -10.13
C ASP A 67 11.63 16.17 -8.64
N ASN A 68 10.64 15.55 -7.98
CA ASN A 68 10.30 15.78 -6.57
C ASN A 68 10.53 14.55 -5.66
N PHE A 69 10.45 13.33 -6.21
CA PHE A 69 10.54 12.07 -5.47
C PHE A 69 11.49 11.10 -6.16
N SER A 70 12.43 10.51 -5.40
CA SER A 70 13.38 9.55 -5.96
C SER A 70 12.80 8.14 -5.92
N VAL A 71 12.49 7.58 -7.09
CA VAL A 71 12.10 6.19 -7.25
C VAL A 71 13.33 5.36 -7.61
N PRO A 72 13.69 4.31 -6.84
CA PRO A 72 14.80 3.41 -7.17
C PRO A 72 14.60 2.71 -8.52
N ASP A 73 15.69 2.49 -9.24
CA ASP A 73 15.67 1.85 -10.57
C ASP A 73 14.99 0.48 -10.53
N GLU A 74 15.17 -0.30 -9.45
CA GLU A 74 14.58 -1.64 -9.28
C GLU A 74 13.04 -1.61 -9.14
N ALA A 75 12.49 -0.46 -8.74
CA ALA A 75 11.05 -0.28 -8.55
C ALA A 75 10.37 0.48 -9.72
N SER A 76 11.17 1.05 -10.63
CA SER A 76 10.70 1.90 -11.72
C SER A 76 9.66 1.21 -12.62
N GLU A 77 9.88 -0.05 -13.02
CA GLU A 77 8.96 -0.78 -13.90
C GLU A 77 7.56 -0.94 -13.29
N VAL A 78 7.50 -1.28 -12.00
CA VAL A 78 6.22 -1.43 -11.26
C VAL A 78 5.54 -0.08 -11.10
N PHE A 79 6.33 0.96 -10.79
CA PHE A 79 5.83 2.33 -10.63
C PHE A 79 5.22 2.85 -11.95
N GLU A 80 5.96 2.72 -13.05
CA GLU A 80 5.54 3.13 -14.39
C GLU A 80 4.30 2.36 -14.86
N PHE A 81 4.22 1.05 -14.57
CA PHE A 81 3.02 0.27 -14.88
C PHE A 81 1.80 0.77 -14.11
N CYS A 82 1.94 1.01 -12.81
CA CYS A 82 0.85 1.57 -12.00
C CYS A 82 0.43 2.95 -12.53
N ALA A 83 1.40 3.81 -12.85
CA ALA A 83 1.17 5.12 -13.46
C ALA A 83 0.43 5.01 -14.80
N LEU A 84 0.77 4.04 -15.65
CA LEU A 84 0.09 3.80 -16.92
C LEU A 84 -1.40 3.44 -16.69
N THR A 85 -1.70 2.53 -15.77
CA THR A 85 -3.09 2.14 -15.50
C THR A 85 -3.92 3.28 -14.90
N TRP A 86 -3.31 4.09 -14.03
CA TRP A 86 -3.92 5.32 -13.52
C TRP A 86 -4.17 6.31 -14.65
N PHE A 87 -3.16 6.62 -15.46
CA PHE A 87 -3.27 7.56 -16.57
C PHE A 87 -4.42 7.17 -17.49
N ALA A 88 -4.52 5.89 -17.84
CA ALA A 88 -5.54 5.39 -18.73
C ALA A 88 -6.97 5.59 -18.18
N THR A 89 -7.16 5.50 -16.87
CA THR A 89 -8.47 5.46 -16.22
C THR A 89 -8.87 6.74 -15.50
N SER A 90 -7.92 7.64 -15.23
CA SER A 90 -8.09 8.76 -14.30
C SER A 90 -7.79 10.12 -14.92
N VAL A 91 -6.85 10.19 -15.87
CA VAL A 91 -6.50 11.46 -16.52
C VAL A 91 -7.55 11.79 -17.57
N VAL A 92 -8.23 12.92 -17.38
CA VAL A 92 -9.29 13.39 -18.27
C VAL A 92 -8.75 14.41 -19.25
N LYS A 93 -8.81 14.11 -20.55
CA LYS A 93 -8.52 15.02 -21.65
C LYS A 93 -9.77 15.21 -22.50
N ASN A 94 -10.10 16.45 -22.87
CA ASN A 94 -11.30 16.78 -23.66
C ASN A 94 -12.61 16.17 -23.11
N GLY A 95 -12.71 16.05 -21.78
CA GLY A 95 -13.88 15.48 -21.09
C GLY A 95 -13.97 13.94 -21.08
N LYS A 96 -12.93 13.24 -21.53
CA LYS A 96 -12.85 11.76 -21.55
C LYS A 96 -11.54 11.25 -20.96
N THR A 97 -11.57 10.05 -20.42
CA THR A 97 -10.34 9.30 -20.09
C THR A 97 -9.82 8.57 -21.33
N VAL A 98 -8.57 8.12 -21.32
CA VAL A 98 -8.05 7.26 -22.41
C VAL A 98 -8.84 5.97 -22.51
N LEU A 99 -9.32 5.43 -21.39
CA LEU A 99 -10.26 4.30 -21.36
C LEU A 99 -11.53 4.60 -22.15
N ASP A 100 -12.13 5.78 -21.97
CA ASP A 100 -13.33 6.16 -22.70
C ASP A 100 -13.08 6.27 -24.21
N GLU A 101 -11.96 6.86 -24.61
CA GLU A 101 -11.55 6.95 -26.02
C GLU A 101 -11.27 5.59 -26.64
N TYR A 102 -10.57 4.72 -25.90
CA TYR A 102 -10.32 3.35 -26.30
C TYR A 102 -11.64 2.61 -26.53
N LEU A 103 -12.54 2.63 -25.55
CA LEU A 103 -13.85 2.00 -25.67
C LEU A 103 -14.67 2.57 -26.84
N ASP A 104 -14.64 3.87 -27.09
CA ASP A 104 -15.36 4.47 -28.22
C ASP A 104 -14.83 3.99 -29.59
N SER A 105 -13.52 3.75 -29.68
CA SER A 105 -12.87 3.23 -30.89
C SER A 105 -13.05 1.72 -31.08
N PHE A 106 -13.05 0.95 -29.98
CA PHE A 106 -13.01 -0.52 -29.99
C PHE A 106 -14.36 -1.19 -29.71
N ALA A 107 -15.37 -0.49 -29.18
CA ALA A 107 -16.68 -1.08 -28.89
C ALA A 107 -17.39 -1.67 -30.12
N LYS A 108 -16.93 -1.34 -31.33
CA LYS A 108 -17.42 -1.89 -32.61
C LYS A 108 -16.76 -3.21 -33.02
N THR A 109 -15.56 -3.51 -32.50
CA THR A 109 -14.81 -4.74 -32.84
C THR A 109 -15.10 -5.89 -31.87
N ILE A 110 -15.62 -5.59 -30.67
CA ILE A 110 -16.03 -6.59 -29.68
C ILE A 110 -17.25 -7.36 -30.19
N SER A 111 -17.03 -8.60 -30.61
CA SER A 111 -18.06 -9.46 -31.20
C SER A 111 -19.02 -10.05 -30.17
N ARG A 112 -18.53 -10.38 -28.97
CA ARG A 112 -19.34 -11.05 -27.93
C ARG A 112 -20.12 -10.02 -27.09
N PRO A 113 -21.47 -10.08 -27.06
CA PRO A 113 -22.29 -9.12 -26.31
C PRO A 113 -21.97 -9.05 -24.82
N LYS A 114 -21.63 -10.18 -24.20
CA LYS A 114 -21.28 -10.23 -22.77
C LYS A 114 -19.98 -9.49 -22.47
N VAL A 115 -18.92 -9.68 -23.28
CA VAL A 115 -17.66 -8.95 -23.10
C VAL A 115 -17.86 -7.47 -23.38
N LYS A 116 -18.64 -7.12 -24.40
CA LYS A 116 -18.99 -5.73 -24.68
C LYS A 116 -19.68 -5.07 -23.48
N GLY A 117 -20.66 -5.75 -22.87
CA GLY A 117 -21.36 -5.24 -21.69
C GLY A 117 -20.45 -5.05 -20.49
N LEU A 118 -19.50 -5.96 -20.26
CA LEU A 118 -18.50 -5.83 -19.20
C LEU A 118 -17.54 -4.66 -19.48
N ALA A 119 -17.05 -4.54 -20.72
CA ALA A 119 -16.15 -3.48 -21.14
C ALA A 119 -16.77 -2.08 -21.04
N GLU A 120 -18.03 -1.92 -21.46
CA GLU A 120 -18.74 -0.64 -21.33
C GLU A 120 -18.94 -0.25 -19.86
N ALA A 121 -19.06 -1.22 -18.96
CA ALA A 121 -19.16 -0.95 -17.53
C ALA A 121 -17.86 -0.41 -16.93
N TRP A 122 -16.70 -0.62 -17.60
CA TRP A 122 -15.41 -0.12 -17.13
C TRP A 122 -15.34 1.41 -17.11
N ARG A 123 -16.27 2.12 -17.74
CA ARG A 123 -16.36 3.57 -17.59
C ARG A 123 -16.51 3.94 -16.12
N ASN A 124 -15.74 4.92 -15.65
CA ASN A 124 -15.61 5.32 -14.23
C ASN A 124 -14.83 4.33 -13.34
N SER A 125 -14.03 3.46 -13.92
CA SER A 125 -12.98 2.71 -13.20
C SER A 125 -12.04 3.66 -12.48
N TYR A 126 -11.45 3.21 -11.37
CA TYR A 126 -10.65 4.08 -10.52
C TYR A 126 -9.53 3.30 -9.82
N PRO A 127 -8.38 3.93 -9.58
CA PRO A 127 -7.39 3.42 -8.67
C PRO A 127 -7.79 3.64 -7.23
N SER A 128 -7.38 2.72 -6.37
CA SER A 128 -7.45 2.88 -4.92
C SER A 128 -6.45 1.97 -4.22
N VAL A 129 -6.44 2.07 -2.90
CA VAL A 129 -5.70 1.18 -2.01
C VAL A 129 -6.70 0.34 -1.24
N PHE A 130 -6.43 -0.96 -1.17
CA PHE A 130 -7.32 -1.95 -0.59
C PHE A 130 -6.59 -2.84 0.39
N ARG A 131 -7.29 -3.31 1.41
CA ARG A 131 -6.83 -4.39 2.26
C ARG A 131 -7.43 -5.71 1.77
N MET A 132 -6.58 -6.72 1.62
CA MET A 132 -7.01 -8.09 1.32
C MET A 132 -7.71 -8.70 2.53
N VAL A 133 -8.97 -9.13 2.37
CA VAL A 133 -9.78 -9.72 3.44
C VAL A 133 -9.84 -11.25 3.33
N GLU A 134 -10.20 -11.74 2.14
CA GLU A 134 -10.38 -13.18 1.89
C GLU A 134 -10.13 -13.51 0.41
N LEU A 135 -9.62 -14.72 0.15
CA LEU A 135 -9.50 -15.28 -1.19
C LEU A 135 -10.36 -16.55 -1.32
N GLU A 136 -11.41 -16.47 -2.14
CA GLU A 136 -12.31 -17.59 -2.41
C GLU A 136 -11.86 -18.37 -3.65
N ASN A 137 -11.57 -19.67 -3.46
CA ASN A 137 -11.26 -20.63 -4.52
C ASN A 137 -10.12 -20.20 -5.48
N GLY A 138 -9.20 -19.34 -5.01
CA GLY A 138 -8.11 -18.78 -5.83
C GLY A 138 -8.56 -17.87 -6.97
N LYS A 139 -9.82 -17.42 -6.98
CA LYS A 139 -10.43 -16.68 -8.10
C LYS A 139 -11.05 -15.36 -7.72
N PHE A 140 -11.59 -15.26 -6.52
CA PHE A 140 -12.33 -14.06 -6.09
C PHE A 140 -11.69 -13.53 -4.83
N LEU A 141 -11.14 -12.32 -4.92
CA LEU A 141 -10.63 -11.57 -3.80
C LEU A 141 -11.74 -10.71 -3.22
N THR A 142 -11.95 -10.82 -1.91
CA THR A 142 -12.69 -9.82 -1.15
C THR A 142 -11.69 -8.81 -0.63
N VAL A 143 -11.88 -7.54 -1.00
CA VAL A 143 -11.00 -6.44 -0.62
C VAL A 143 -11.80 -5.31 0.04
N GLU A 144 -11.21 -4.65 1.03
CA GLU A 144 -11.75 -3.47 1.71
C GLU A 144 -11.00 -2.22 1.24
N ASP A 145 -11.70 -1.23 0.70
CA ASP A 145 -11.09 0.06 0.34
C ASP A 145 -10.70 0.83 1.61
N ILE A 146 -9.43 1.24 1.74
CA ILE A 146 -8.91 1.77 3.01
C ILE A 146 -9.50 3.14 3.36
N PHE A 147 -10.03 3.88 2.38
CA PHE A 147 -10.57 5.22 2.57
C PHE A 147 -12.05 5.17 2.91
N THR A 148 -12.82 4.41 2.13
CA THR A 148 -14.29 4.32 2.25
C THR A 148 -14.74 3.24 3.23
N LYS A 149 -13.87 2.27 3.54
CA LYS A 149 -14.17 1.05 4.32
C LYS A 149 -15.23 0.15 3.67
N GLU A 150 -15.56 0.40 2.40
CA GLU A 150 -16.46 -0.47 1.64
C GLU A 150 -15.71 -1.72 1.18
N THR A 151 -16.36 -2.87 1.33
CA THR A 151 -15.85 -4.15 0.83
C THR A 151 -16.40 -4.43 -0.56
N SER A 152 -15.59 -5.03 -1.42
CA SER A 152 -16.05 -5.53 -2.70
C SER A 152 -15.29 -6.74 -3.19
N GLN A 153 -15.94 -7.53 -4.03
CA GLN A 153 -15.36 -8.72 -4.63
C GLN A 153 -14.75 -8.37 -6.00
N VAL A 154 -13.50 -8.80 -6.21
CA VAL A 154 -12.73 -8.63 -7.44
C VAL A 154 -12.35 -10.02 -7.95
N LYS A 155 -12.64 -10.30 -9.22
CA LYS A 155 -12.23 -11.54 -9.88
C LYS A 155 -10.79 -11.40 -10.39
N LEU A 156 -9.95 -12.36 -10.02
CA LEU A 156 -8.61 -12.55 -10.58
C LEU A 156 -8.71 -13.31 -11.90
N LEU A 157 -8.21 -12.69 -12.98
CA LEU A 157 -8.09 -13.36 -14.26
C LEU A 157 -6.86 -14.29 -14.28
N ASP A 158 -5.76 -13.85 -13.65
CA ASP A 158 -4.50 -14.59 -13.54
C ASP A 158 -4.26 -15.04 -12.10
N GLN A 159 -3.60 -16.20 -11.94
CA GLN A 159 -3.41 -16.88 -10.66
C GLN A 159 -1.94 -17.20 -10.37
N ASP A 160 -1.03 -16.60 -11.13
CA ASP A 160 0.42 -16.83 -11.00
C ASP A 160 0.95 -16.29 -9.68
N TYR A 161 0.30 -15.24 -9.16
CA TYR A 161 0.57 -14.65 -7.86
C TYR A 161 -0.75 -14.36 -7.15
N LEU A 162 -0.84 -14.74 -5.87
CA LEU A 162 -2.03 -14.57 -5.03
C LEU A 162 -1.63 -13.79 -3.78
N PRO A 163 -2.33 -12.71 -3.41
CA PRO A 163 -2.03 -11.96 -2.21
C PRO A 163 -2.48 -12.75 -0.98
N GLU A 164 -1.85 -12.49 0.16
CA GLU A 164 -2.19 -13.10 1.43
C GLU A 164 -3.19 -12.24 2.21
N GLN A 165 -3.86 -12.85 3.18
CA GLN A 165 -4.81 -12.15 4.04
C GLN A 165 -4.11 -11.04 4.83
N GLY A 166 -4.66 -9.83 4.77
CA GLY A 166 -4.11 -8.65 5.44
C GLY A 166 -3.09 -7.86 4.61
N ASP A 167 -2.70 -8.35 3.43
CA ASP A 167 -1.90 -7.58 2.49
C ASP A 167 -2.59 -6.26 2.12
N LEU A 168 -1.78 -5.22 1.95
CA LEU A 168 -2.25 -3.96 1.40
C LEU A 168 -2.00 -3.99 -0.11
N ILE A 169 -2.99 -3.62 -0.91
CA ILE A 169 -2.98 -3.72 -2.37
C ILE A 169 -3.20 -2.32 -2.94
N ILE A 170 -2.36 -1.86 -3.86
CA ILE A 170 -2.65 -0.72 -4.72
C ILE A 170 -2.94 -1.23 -6.13
N ALA A 171 -4.09 -0.81 -6.69
CA ALA A 171 -4.52 -1.28 -7.99
C ALA A 171 -5.58 -0.35 -8.60
N THR A 172 -5.69 -0.40 -9.94
CA THR A 172 -6.80 0.16 -10.68
C THR A 172 -7.92 -0.87 -10.80
N VAL A 173 -9.12 -0.56 -10.29
CA VAL A 173 -10.28 -1.45 -10.38
C VAL A 173 -11.10 -1.12 -11.61
N LEU A 174 -11.26 -2.11 -12.50
CA LEU A 174 -12.21 -2.07 -13.59
C LEU A 174 -13.62 -2.41 -13.10
N LEU A 175 -14.53 -1.46 -13.26
CA LEU A 175 -15.92 -1.63 -12.82
C LEU A 175 -16.70 -2.55 -13.75
N SER A 176 -17.07 -3.72 -13.27
CA SER A 176 -17.99 -4.64 -13.95
C SER A 176 -18.59 -5.59 -12.92
N ASP A 177 -19.46 -6.52 -13.35
CA ASP A 177 -19.90 -7.63 -12.51
C ASP A 177 -19.48 -8.97 -13.14
N PRO A 178 -18.41 -9.63 -12.62
CA PRO A 178 -17.60 -9.22 -11.46
C PRO A 178 -16.64 -8.06 -11.77
N LYS A 179 -16.16 -7.35 -10.74
CA LYS A 179 -15.08 -6.35 -10.88
C LYS A 179 -13.75 -7.04 -11.19
N LEU A 180 -12.82 -6.32 -11.81
CA LEU A 180 -11.48 -6.83 -12.16
C LEU A 180 -10.42 -5.82 -11.72
N PHE A 181 -9.18 -6.27 -11.53
CA PHE A 181 -8.05 -5.34 -11.57
C PHE A 181 -7.62 -5.09 -13.02
N PHE A 182 -7.19 -3.88 -13.33
CA PHE A 182 -6.68 -3.53 -14.65
C PHE A 182 -5.21 -3.96 -14.77
N GLY A 183 -4.96 -5.02 -15.53
CA GLY A 183 -3.66 -5.65 -15.65
C GLY A 183 -3.33 -6.46 -14.41
N THR A 184 -2.56 -5.88 -13.49
CA THR A 184 -2.17 -6.50 -12.23
C THR A 184 -2.38 -5.55 -11.05
N PHE A 185 -2.04 -6.02 -9.86
CA PHE A 185 -1.98 -5.25 -8.64
C PHE A 185 -0.57 -5.31 -8.05
N PHE A 186 -0.21 -4.33 -7.21
CA PHE A 186 0.98 -4.38 -6.39
C PHE A 186 0.56 -4.45 -4.92
N ASN A 187 1.25 -5.27 -4.12
CA ASN A 187 0.91 -5.46 -2.71
C ASN A 187 2.11 -5.39 -1.78
N ILE A 188 1.83 -4.89 -0.58
CA ILE A 188 2.71 -4.89 0.57
C ILE A 188 2.25 -6.01 1.53
N PRO A 189 3.16 -6.89 1.96
CA PRO A 189 2.84 -7.95 2.91
C PRO A 189 2.20 -7.42 4.20
N ALA A 190 1.30 -8.20 4.79
CA ALA A 190 0.52 -7.82 5.98
C ALA A 190 1.35 -7.30 7.18
N ASN A 191 2.59 -7.76 7.35
CA ASN A 191 3.49 -7.31 8.42
C ASN A 191 3.96 -5.85 8.25
N PHE A 192 3.97 -5.33 7.03
CA PHE A 192 4.31 -3.93 6.71
C PHE A 192 3.07 -3.08 6.39
N ALA A 193 1.94 -3.71 6.06
CA ALA A 193 0.70 -3.07 5.61
C ALA A 193 0.21 -1.93 6.53
N LYS A 194 0.30 -2.09 7.86
CA LYS A 194 -0.19 -1.09 8.83
C LYS A 194 0.54 0.26 8.73
N GLU A 195 1.84 0.23 8.51
CA GLU A 195 2.66 1.45 8.41
C GLU A 195 2.38 2.17 7.09
N VAL A 196 2.38 1.43 5.99
CA VAL A 196 2.06 1.95 4.65
C VAL A 196 0.65 2.54 4.62
N GLU A 197 -0.34 1.84 5.16
CA GLU A 197 -1.72 2.35 5.20
C GLU A 197 -1.81 3.64 6.02
N ARG A 198 -1.13 3.72 7.17
CA ARG A 198 -1.10 4.95 7.96
C ARG A 198 -0.49 6.10 7.14
N ALA A 199 0.57 5.85 6.39
CA ALA A 199 1.25 6.84 5.58
C ALA A 199 0.37 7.37 4.44
N VAL A 200 -0.34 6.47 3.74
CA VAL A 200 -1.29 6.82 2.68
C VAL A 200 -2.52 7.55 3.23
N LEU A 201 -3.07 7.11 4.38
CA LEU A 201 -4.19 7.78 5.02
C LEU A 201 -3.83 9.17 5.57
N ALA A 202 -2.60 9.37 6.05
CA ALA A 202 -2.09 10.68 6.44
C ALA A 202 -2.06 11.64 5.25
N LEU A 203 -1.50 11.20 4.12
CA LEU A 203 -1.53 11.97 2.87
C LEU A 203 -2.97 12.32 2.45
N TYR A 204 -3.88 11.35 2.50
CA TYR A 204 -5.30 11.59 2.19
C TYR A 204 -5.95 12.61 3.14
N LYS A 205 -5.63 12.57 4.43
CA LYS A 205 -6.14 13.54 5.41
C LYS A 205 -5.66 14.97 5.11
N GLU A 206 -4.44 15.11 4.62
CA GLU A 206 -3.83 16.41 4.30
C GLU A 206 -4.34 17.00 2.98
N THR A 207 -4.45 16.19 1.92
CA THR A 207 -4.69 16.69 0.56
C THR A 207 -6.02 16.22 -0.05
N GLY A 208 -6.67 15.21 0.53
CA GLY A 208 -7.78 14.50 -0.11
C GLY A 208 -9.16 15.15 0.03
N ASN A 209 -9.30 16.20 0.85
CA ASN A 209 -10.53 17.00 0.98
C ASN A 209 -11.82 16.17 1.20
N GLY A 210 -11.72 15.02 1.87
CA GLY A 210 -12.87 14.15 2.13
C GLY A 210 -13.43 13.40 0.91
N ASN A 211 -12.75 13.40 -0.25
CA ASN A 211 -13.18 12.69 -1.45
C ASN A 211 -12.11 11.69 -1.92
N PRO A 212 -12.21 10.39 -1.55
CA PRO A 212 -11.20 9.40 -1.88
C PRO A 212 -10.96 9.23 -3.38
N LYS A 213 -12.03 9.28 -4.20
CA LYS A 213 -11.90 9.10 -5.66
C LYS A 213 -11.21 10.30 -6.31
N ALA A 214 -11.54 11.52 -5.89
CA ALA A 214 -10.84 12.70 -6.39
C ALA A 214 -9.36 12.68 -5.95
N PHE A 215 -9.09 12.34 -4.69
CA PHE A 215 -7.73 12.17 -4.18
C PHE A 215 -6.92 11.16 -5.00
N MET A 216 -7.43 9.93 -5.17
CA MET A 216 -6.73 8.90 -5.94
C MET A 216 -6.65 9.21 -7.43
N ARG A 217 -7.50 10.09 -7.97
CA ARG A 217 -7.38 10.58 -9.34
C ARG A 217 -6.28 11.64 -9.47
N ASP A 218 -6.25 12.60 -8.55
CA ASP A 218 -5.42 13.81 -8.67
C ASP A 218 -4.02 13.65 -8.03
N SER A 219 -3.87 12.72 -7.09
CA SER A 219 -2.64 12.52 -6.30
C SER A 219 -2.11 11.09 -6.37
N PHE A 220 -2.50 10.31 -7.40
CA PHE A 220 -2.13 8.90 -7.50
C PHE A 220 -0.63 8.64 -7.42
N LEU A 221 0.19 9.37 -8.18
CA LEU A 221 1.64 9.12 -8.23
C LEU A 221 2.29 9.37 -6.86
N VAL A 222 1.84 10.39 -6.12
CA VAL A 222 2.31 10.65 -4.76
C VAL A 222 1.80 9.59 -3.77
N ALA A 223 0.56 9.13 -3.94
CA ALA A 223 0.01 8.04 -3.12
C ALA A 223 0.71 6.70 -3.40
N LEU A 224 1.09 6.43 -4.66
CA LEU A 224 1.87 5.26 -5.09
C LEU A 224 3.29 5.33 -4.54
N ASP A 225 3.95 6.49 -4.66
CA ASP A 225 5.26 6.73 -4.06
C ASP A 225 5.22 6.47 -2.55
N ARG A 226 4.24 7.05 -1.85
CA ARG A 226 4.06 6.80 -0.41
C ARG A 226 3.71 5.34 -0.09
N PHE A 227 3.06 4.65 -1.01
CA PHE A 227 2.71 3.24 -0.85
C PHE A 227 3.95 2.33 -0.98
N MET A 228 4.81 2.60 -1.97
CA MET A 228 6.01 1.83 -2.27
C MET A 228 7.18 2.20 -1.35
N PHE A 229 7.29 3.47 -1.00
CA PHE A 229 8.34 4.08 -0.20
C PHE A 229 7.69 4.88 0.94
N PRO A 230 7.06 4.20 1.92
CA PRO A 230 6.47 4.89 3.05
C PRO A 230 7.55 5.68 3.78
N GLU A 231 7.45 7.01 3.74
CA GLU A 231 8.21 7.81 4.69
C GLU A 231 7.86 7.33 6.10
N PRO A 232 8.84 7.13 7.00
CA PRO A 232 8.55 6.71 8.35
C PRO A 232 7.61 7.76 8.97
N VAL A 233 6.36 7.40 9.24
CA VAL A 233 5.40 8.32 9.87
C VAL A 233 5.82 8.49 11.31
N THR A 234 5.93 9.72 11.81
CA THR A 234 6.22 9.94 13.23
C THR A 234 5.12 9.27 14.08
N LEU A 235 5.51 8.28 14.88
CA LEU A 235 4.56 7.44 15.61
C LEU A 235 3.90 8.15 16.81
N LEU A 236 4.32 9.39 17.08
CA LEU A 236 4.01 10.18 18.27
C LEU A 236 2.51 10.28 18.58
N ASP A 237 1.69 10.65 17.58
CA ASP A 237 0.25 10.81 17.73
C ASP A 237 -0.53 9.49 17.61
N GLY A 238 0.14 8.39 17.22
CA GLY A 238 -0.47 7.09 17.05
C GLY A 238 -0.49 6.23 18.32
N TRP A 239 0.10 6.70 19.43
CA TRP A 239 0.29 5.93 20.66
C TRP A 239 -0.36 6.57 21.88
N GLU A 240 -0.86 5.71 22.76
CA GLU A 240 -1.37 6.12 24.08
C GLU A 240 -0.22 6.19 25.08
N TRP A 241 0.15 7.40 25.49
CA TRP A 241 1.24 7.61 26.44
C TRP A 241 0.78 7.41 27.90
N ALA A 242 1.62 6.77 28.71
CA ALA A 242 1.32 6.47 30.12
C ALA A 242 1.03 7.72 30.98
N SER A 243 1.58 8.88 30.59
CA SER A 243 1.21 10.19 31.13
C SER A 243 1.64 11.31 30.19
N GLU A 244 1.16 12.53 30.41
CA GLU A 244 1.60 13.72 29.67
C GLU A 244 3.13 13.90 29.70
N LYS A 245 3.77 13.65 30.85
CA LYS A 245 5.24 13.73 30.96
C LYS A 245 5.99 12.69 30.12
N HIS A 246 5.36 11.57 29.74
CA HIS A 246 5.95 10.61 28.82
C HIS A 246 5.82 11.11 27.37
N ARG A 247 4.69 11.73 27.03
CA ARG A 247 4.47 12.37 25.74
C ARG A 247 5.45 13.54 25.52
N GLU A 248 5.67 14.37 26.53
CA GLU A 248 6.60 15.51 26.48
C GLU A 248 8.04 15.07 26.14
N VAL A 249 8.53 13.97 26.73
CA VAL A 249 9.85 13.40 26.37
C VAL A 249 9.89 12.96 24.90
N ALA A 250 8.80 12.39 24.40
CA ALA A 250 8.69 11.91 23.03
C ALA A 250 8.66 13.08 22.02
N GLU A 251 7.92 14.15 22.35
CA GLU A 251 7.83 15.38 21.56
C GLU A 251 9.18 16.10 21.50
N GLU A 252 9.83 16.34 22.64
CA GLU A 252 11.16 16.98 22.69
C GLU A 252 12.22 16.15 21.97
N TYR A 253 12.14 14.81 22.06
CA TYR A 253 13.05 13.90 21.34
C TYR A 253 12.88 14.02 19.82
N GLN A 254 11.63 13.99 19.35
CA GLN A 254 11.30 14.12 17.93
C GLN A 254 11.79 15.46 17.38
N GLU A 255 11.55 16.56 18.11
CA GLU A 255 12.01 17.90 17.71
C GLU A 255 13.53 17.93 17.57
N TYR A 256 14.26 17.46 18.60
CA TYR A 256 15.72 17.51 18.61
C TYR A 256 16.37 16.67 17.49
N ILE A 257 15.93 15.42 17.29
CA ILE A 257 16.48 14.56 16.23
C ILE A 257 16.05 15.05 14.84
N GLY A 258 14.83 15.58 14.71
CA GLY A 258 14.34 16.20 13.49
C GLY A 258 15.21 17.36 13.03
N GLU A 259 15.69 18.20 13.96
CA GLU A 259 16.61 19.31 13.65
C GLU A 259 18.02 18.87 13.25
N ILE A 260 18.52 17.76 13.81
CA ILE A 260 19.90 17.31 13.59
C ILE A 260 20.07 16.54 12.28
N ASP A 261 19.15 15.62 11.98
CA ASP A 261 19.34 14.65 10.90
C ASP A 261 18.17 14.63 9.90
N GLY A 262 16.98 15.11 10.30
CA GLY A 262 15.77 15.00 9.48
C GLY A 262 15.31 13.56 9.19
N SER A 263 16.09 12.54 9.58
CA SER A 263 15.77 11.13 9.39
C SER A 263 14.62 10.71 10.29
N LYS A 264 13.47 10.44 9.65
CA LYS A 264 12.30 9.91 10.35
C LYS A 264 12.54 8.49 10.88
N GLU A 265 13.56 7.77 10.38
CA GLU A 265 13.93 6.45 10.88
C GLU A 265 14.45 6.52 12.31
N PHE A 266 15.38 7.44 12.60
CA PHE A 266 15.88 7.60 13.97
C PHE A 266 14.82 8.16 14.90
N VAL A 267 14.02 9.12 14.43
CA VAL A 267 12.86 9.60 15.18
C VAL A 267 11.96 8.42 15.57
N ASN A 268 11.58 7.56 14.62
CA ASN A 268 10.71 6.42 14.91
C ASN A 268 11.37 5.38 15.81
N LEU A 269 12.67 5.12 15.64
CA LEU A 269 13.42 4.22 16.50
C LEU A 269 13.41 4.70 17.95
N GLY A 270 13.74 5.97 18.19
CA GLY A 270 13.75 6.53 19.53
C GLY A 270 12.36 6.63 20.15
N LEU A 271 11.35 7.02 19.38
CA LEU A 271 9.96 6.96 19.83
C LEU A 271 9.61 5.53 20.26
N LYS A 272 9.90 4.51 19.45
CA LYS A 272 9.58 3.10 19.75
C LYS A 272 10.28 2.59 21.01
N LEU A 273 11.58 2.86 21.14
CA LEU A 273 12.34 2.50 22.33
C LEU A 273 11.81 3.23 23.57
N TRP A 274 11.43 4.50 23.44
CA TRP A 274 10.84 5.26 24.52
C TRP A 274 9.48 4.74 24.95
N PHE A 275 8.61 4.39 23.99
CA PHE A 275 7.31 3.79 24.27
C PHE A 275 7.48 2.45 25.01
N HIS A 276 8.37 1.57 24.53
CA HIS A 276 8.68 0.30 25.20
C HIS A 276 9.26 0.49 26.60
N TYR A 277 10.16 1.47 26.77
CA TYR A 277 10.73 1.77 28.09
C TYR A 277 9.66 2.31 29.04
N SER A 278 8.79 3.19 28.55
CA SER A 278 7.68 3.75 29.31
C SER A 278 6.73 2.66 29.80
N ASP A 279 6.41 1.69 28.95
CA ASP A 279 5.56 0.54 29.30
C ASP A 279 6.25 -0.38 30.34
N LYS A 280 7.51 -0.72 30.13
CA LYS A 280 8.25 -1.66 31.01
C LYS A 280 8.66 -1.07 32.34
N ALA A 281 9.17 0.16 32.35
CA ALA A 281 9.75 0.79 33.54
C ALA A 281 8.75 1.72 34.25
N ASN A 282 7.77 2.25 33.52
CA ASN A 282 6.77 3.23 33.98
C ASN A 282 7.33 4.25 34.99
N PRO A 283 8.38 5.00 34.63
CA PRO A 283 9.04 5.89 35.57
C PRO A 283 8.17 7.09 35.95
N ILE A 284 8.31 7.57 37.18
CA ILE A 284 7.77 8.88 37.56
C ILE A 284 8.73 9.97 37.04
N ILE A 285 8.31 10.68 36.00
CA ILE A 285 9.11 11.72 35.34
C ILE A 285 8.89 13.07 36.01
N ARG A 286 9.93 13.57 36.71
CA ARG A 286 9.93 14.91 37.33
C ARG A 286 10.54 15.98 36.43
N ASN A 287 11.56 15.61 35.68
CA ASN A 287 12.27 16.46 34.73
C ASN A 287 12.39 15.64 33.42
N PRO A 288 11.55 15.93 32.42
CA PRO A 288 11.57 15.29 31.10
C PRO A 288 12.92 15.38 30.40
N GLN A 289 13.59 16.52 30.50
CA GLN A 289 14.83 16.83 29.78
C GLN A 289 15.95 15.81 30.07
N ILE A 290 16.02 15.27 31.29
CA ILE A 290 16.98 14.20 31.64
C ILE A 290 16.72 12.93 30.82
N TYR A 291 15.45 12.57 30.63
CA TYR A 291 15.05 11.38 29.87
C TYR A 291 15.21 11.62 28.38
N THR A 292 14.82 12.79 27.88
CA THR A 292 15.02 13.22 26.49
C THR A 292 16.51 13.11 26.11
N ALA A 293 17.39 13.76 26.89
CA ALA A 293 18.83 13.73 26.65
C ALA A 293 19.43 12.31 26.74
N ALA A 294 18.93 11.47 27.66
CA ALA A 294 19.38 10.08 27.78
C ALA A 294 18.94 9.22 26.58
N LEU A 295 17.74 9.43 26.06
CA LEU A 295 17.20 8.75 24.88
C LEU A 295 17.95 9.17 23.60
N ILE A 296 18.22 10.46 23.43
CA ILE A 296 19.05 10.98 22.33
C ILE A 296 20.42 10.32 22.35
N TYR A 297 21.07 10.30 23.52
CA TYR A 297 22.37 9.65 23.68
C TYR A 297 22.29 8.15 23.38
N LEU A 298 21.21 7.47 23.79
CA LEU A 298 20.99 6.06 23.47
C LEU A 298 20.99 5.83 21.97
N ILE A 299 20.16 6.57 21.22
CA ILE A 299 20.01 6.38 19.77
C ILE A 299 21.29 6.75 19.02
N LEU A 300 21.85 7.93 19.27
CA LEU A 300 23.05 8.38 18.58
C LEU A 300 24.27 7.50 18.89
N SER A 301 24.31 6.82 20.05
CA SER A 301 25.37 5.85 20.35
C SER A 301 25.32 4.57 19.51
N GLN A 302 24.21 4.32 18.81
CA GLN A 302 24.03 3.16 17.94
C GLN A 302 24.38 3.44 16.47
N ILE A 303 24.62 4.71 16.09
CA ILE A 303 24.83 5.12 14.71
C ILE A 303 26.34 5.10 14.40
N PRO A 304 26.82 4.26 13.45
CA PRO A 304 28.24 4.16 13.14
C PRO A 304 28.82 5.40 12.41
N THR A 305 27.98 6.14 11.69
CA THR A 305 28.35 7.22 10.76
C THR A 305 27.95 8.63 11.21
N GLY A 306 27.08 8.76 12.22
CA GLY A 306 26.63 10.05 12.76
C GLY A 306 27.61 10.55 13.81
N GLY A 307 28.03 11.81 13.71
CA GLY A 307 29.01 12.42 14.63
C GLY A 307 28.70 12.11 16.11
N THR A 308 29.71 11.67 16.85
CA THR A 308 29.57 11.22 18.24
C THR A 308 29.23 12.41 19.13
N ILE A 309 27.96 12.53 19.57
CA ILE A 309 27.58 13.48 20.61
C ILE A 309 27.93 12.92 21.99
N SER A 310 28.56 13.73 22.82
CA SER A 310 28.89 13.34 24.19
C SER A 310 27.77 13.67 25.17
N GLN A 311 27.69 12.93 26.28
CA GLN A 311 26.77 13.24 27.39
C GLN A 311 27.00 14.64 27.96
N LYS A 312 28.22 15.20 27.84
CA LYS A 312 28.53 16.56 28.28
C LYS A 312 27.85 17.61 27.39
N GLN A 313 27.89 17.42 26.07
CA GLN A 313 27.22 18.32 25.13
C GLN A 313 25.70 18.30 25.33
N LEU A 314 25.12 17.11 25.52
CA LEU A 314 23.69 16.99 25.83
C LEU A 314 23.33 17.59 27.20
N ALA A 315 24.19 17.44 28.20
CA ALA A 315 23.99 18.08 29.50
C ALA A 315 23.93 19.61 29.39
N GLU A 316 24.80 20.21 28.58
CA GLU A 316 24.79 21.64 28.30
C GLU A 316 23.54 22.06 27.51
N ALA A 317 23.16 21.32 26.47
CA ALA A 317 22.01 21.64 25.62
C ALA A 317 20.66 21.55 26.36
N PHE A 318 20.51 20.60 27.27
CA PHE A 318 19.27 20.36 28.01
C PHE A 318 19.26 20.96 29.43
N GLU A 319 20.30 21.72 29.80
CA GLU A 319 20.48 22.32 31.14
C GLU A 319 20.37 21.30 32.30
N VAL A 320 20.92 20.11 32.10
CA VAL A 320 20.93 19.01 33.09
C VAL A 320 22.36 18.56 33.41
N SER A 321 22.53 17.68 34.39
CA SER A 321 23.85 17.12 34.69
C SER A 321 24.15 15.87 33.85
N ALA A 322 25.38 15.77 33.33
CA ALA A 322 25.85 14.59 32.60
C ALA A 322 25.72 13.30 33.43
N GLY A 323 25.85 13.38 34.76
CA GLY A 323 25.62 12.26 35.68
C GLY A 323 24.17 11.75 35.66
N SER A 324 23.18 12.65 35.53
CA SER A 324 21.77 12.28 35.44
C SER A 324 21.46 11.59 34.11
N ILE A 325 21.99 12.12 33.00
CA ILE A 325 21.92 11.50 31.68
C ILE A 325 22.52 10.09 31.73
N SER A 326 23.75 9.95 32.24
CA SER A 326 24.45 8.68 32.36
C SER A 326 23.68 7.65 33.18
N SER A 327 23.02 8.08 34.25
CA SER A 327 22.18 7.22 35.07
C SER A 327 20.98 6.70 34.29
N LYS A 328 20.25 7.58 33.57
CA LYS A 328 19.06 7.20 32.82
C LYS A 328 19.38 6.41 31.56
N PHE A 329 20.45 6.74 30.86
CA PHE A 329 20.96 5.95 29.75
C PHE A 329 21.26 4.50 30.16
N ARG A 330 21.95 4.29 31.29
CA ARG A 330 22.23 2.93 31.80
C ARG A 330 20.96 2.17 32.19
N ASP A 331 19.99 2.88 32.76
CA ASP A 331 18.69 2.31 33.11
C ASP A 331 17.90 1.88 31.86
N MET A 332 17.81 2.76 30.85
CA MET A 332 17.19 2.45 29.56
C MET A 332 17.86 1.26 28.88
N LYS A 333 19.20 1.24 28.79
CA LYS A 333 19.94 0.09 28.23
C LYS A 333 19.63 -1.23 28.94
N LYS A 334 19.49 -1.19 30.26
CA LYS A 334 19.16 -2.38 31.05
C LYS A 334 17.74 -2.88 30.76
N VAL A 335 16.76 -1.96 30.71
CA VAL A 335 15.34 -2.31 30.50
C VAL A 335 15.08 -2.74 29.05
N LEU A 336 15.74 -2.09 28.09
CA LEU A 336 15.58 -2.30 26.65
C LEU A 336 16.61 -3.29 26.07
N HIS A 337 17.29 -4.08 26.91
CA HIS A 337 18.40 -4.92 26.45
C HIS A 337 18.03 -5.83 25.27
N LYS A 338 16.81 -6.40 25.29
CA LYS A 338 16.34 -7.28 24.21
C LYS A 338 16.07 -6.51 22.92
N GLU A 339 15.34 -5.39 23.00
CA GLU A 339 15.07 -4.53 21.85
C GLU A 339 16.36 -4.06 21.17
N LEU A 340 17.35 -3.66 21.97
CA LEU A 340 18.64 -3.21 21.47
C LEU A 340 19.42 -4.33 20.76
N GLN A 341 19.34 -5.57 21.27
CA GLN A 341 19.95 -6.73 20.59
C GLN A 341 19.28 -7.03 19.24
N GLU A 342 17.95 -7.00 19.17
CA GLU A 342 17.21 -7.23 17.92
C GLU A 342 17.57 -6.17 16.86
N ILE A 343 17.77 -4.93 17.27
CA ILE A 343 18.22 -3.84 16.38
C ILE A 343 19.64 -4.13 15.86
N GLU A 344 20.60 -4.45 16.74
CA GLU A 344 21.98 -4.76 16.35
C GLU A 344 22.07 -5.95 15.36
N GLU A 345 21.27 -7.00 15.58
CA GLU A 345 21.20 -8.16 14.69
C GLU A 345 20.68 -7.78 13.30
N THR A 346 19.65 -6.93 13.23
CA THR A 346 19.04 -6.50 11.97
C THR A 346 19.97 -5.58 11.16
N THR A 347 20.70 -4.68 11.83
CA THR A 347 21.63 -3.73 11.19
C THR A 347 22.94 -4.40 10.72
N THR A 348 23.31 -5.55 11.27
CA THR A 348 24.53 -6.29 10.87
C THR A 348 24.26 -7.28 9.73
N SER A 349 23.00 -7.61 9.47
CA SER A 349 22.56 -8.52 8.41
C SER A 349 22.17 -7.84 7.08
N ALA A 350 22.14 -6.51 7.06
CA ALA A 350 22.01 -5.67 5.87
C ALA A 350 23.40 -5.17 5.42
#